data_AF-A0AA37Q9N3-F1
#
_entry.id   AF-A0AA37Q9N3-F1
#
_cell.length_a   1.000
_cell.length_b   1.000
_cell.length_c   1.000
_cell.angle_alpha   90.00
_cell.angle_beta   90.00
_cell.angle_gamma   90.00
#
_symmetry.space_group_name_H-M   'P 1'
#
loop_
_entity.id
_entity.type
_entity.pdbx_description
1 polymer ?
#
loop_
_entity_poly.entity_id
_entity_poly.type
_entity_poly.pdbx_seq_one_letter_code
_entity_poly.pdbx_strand_id
1 'polypeptide(L)'
;MSRAFVNEDAGGATPRRGYGLPARDDPRFDEAAAAALLEAARAGETASAEEATGYYWGEPRLHAPVRALLLRARAAGDDRLAQLAERFLR
;
A
#
# COMPACT_ATOMS: atom_id res chain seq x y z
N MET A 1 29.70 -9.15 -16.97
CA MET A 1 28.24 -9.38 -16.91
C MET A 1 27.82 -9.26 -15.46
N SER A 2 27.67 -8.02 -14.97
CA SER A 2 27.40 -7.74 -13.56
C SER A 2 25.91 -7.89 -13.28
N ARG A 3 25.55 -8.82 -12.38
CA ARG A 3 24.20 -8.92 -11.81
C ARG A 3 24.07 -7.82 -10.77
N ALA A 4 23.55 -6.66 -11.19
CA ALA A 4 23.13 -5.64 -10.24
C ALA A 4 21.90 -6.19 -9.49
N PHE A 5 22.15 -6.74 -8.31
CA PHE A 5 21.17 -6.79 -7.24
C PHE A 5 20.95 -5.33 -6.80
N VAL A 6 19.78 -4.78 -7.10
CA VAL A 6 19.31 -3.56 -6.45
C VAL A 6 18.16 -3.97 -5.55
N ASN A 7 18.54 -4.29 -4.32
CA ASN A 7 17.65 -4.27 -3.17
C ASN A 7 17.76 -2.84 -2.62
N GLU A 8 16.97 -1.92 -3.19
CA GLU A 8 16.91 -0.56 -2.68
C GLU A 8 15.83 -0.49 -1.62
N ASP A 9 16.34 -0.58 -0.39
CA ASP A 9 15.79 -0.08 0.84
C ASP A 9 14.82 1.11 0.61
N ALA A 10 13.51 0.85 0.63
CA ALA A 10 12.50 1.90 0.72
C ALA A 10 12.35 2.35 2.19
N GLY A 11 13.47 2.72 2.80
CA GLY A 11 13.58 3.38 4.09
C GLY A 11 13.80 4.88 3.88
N GLY A 12 12.75 5.61 3.46
CA GLY A 12 12.84 7.05 3.20
C GLY A 12 11.65 7.80 3.79
N ALA A 13 11.74 8.16 5.08
CA ALA A 13 10.78 9.06 5.72
C ALA A 13 10.87 10.47 5.08
N THR A 14 9.94 10.81 4.19
CA THR A 14 9.65 12.18 3.72
C THR A 14 8.13 12.37 3.53
N PRO A 15 7.61 13.61 3.63
CA PRO A 15 6.30 13.86 4.25
C PRO A 15 5.07 13.54 3.38
N ARG A 16 4.01 13.17 4.11
CA ARG A 16 2.59 13.12 3.71
C ARG A 16 2.22 14.16 2.63
N ARG A 17 1.98 13.71 1.39
CA ARG A 17 0.96 14.21 0.42
C ARG A 17 1.09 13.66 -1.01
N GLY A 18 2.11 12.85 -1.33
CA GLY A 18 2.24 12.23 -2.66
C GLY A 18 1.96 10.73 -2.75
N TYR A 19 1.88 10.02 -1.61
CA TYR A 19 1.76 8.55 -1.51
C TYR A 19 2.79 7.72 -2.32
N GLY A 20 3.74 8.35 -3.01
CA GLY A 20 4.75 7.68 -3.82
C GLY A 20 4.16 6.84 -4.96
N LEU A 21 2.98 7.21 -5.48
CA LEU A 21 2.30 6.41 -6.48
C LEU A 21 3.05 6.46 -7.82
N PRO A 22 3.22 5.32 -8.52
CA PRO A 22 3.72 5.30 -9.88
C PRO A 22 2.69 5.90 -10.84
N ALA A 23 3.02 5.93 -12.14
CA ALA A 23 2.07 6.34 -13.16
C ALA A 23 0.83 5.42 -13.15
N ARG A 24 -0.33 5.96 -13.53
CA ARG A 24 -1.63 5.25 -13.49
C ARG A 24 -1.68 3.99 -14.37
N ASP A 25 -0.89 3.97 -15.42
CA ASP A 25 -0.73 2.86 -16.37
C ASP A 25 0.38 1.89 -15.98
N ASP A 26 1.11 2.15 -14.89
CA ASP A 26 2.11 1.23 -14.37
C ASP A 26 1.42 -0.02 -13.80
N PRO A 27 1.84 -1.24 -14.17
CA PRO A 27 1.28 -2.49 -13.64
C PRO A 27 1.35 -2.61 -12.10
N ARG A 28 2.24 -1.86 -11.45
CA ARG A 28 2.40 -1.83 -9.99
C ARG A 28 1.54 -0.77 -9.30
N PHE A 29 0.76 0.01 -10.05
CA PHE A 29 -0.07 1.07 -9.48
C PHE A 29 -1.03 0.53 -8.42
N ASP A 30 -1.69 -0.60 -8.69
CA ASP A 30 -2.65 -1.20 -7.76
C ASP A 30 -1.97 -1.68 -6.46
N GLU A 31 -0.75 -2.21 -6.55
CA GLU A 31 0.03 -2.60 -5.37
C GLU A 31 0.41 -1.39 -4.51
N ALA A 32 0.89 -0.32 -5.15
CA ALA A 32 1.24 0.92 -4.47
C ALA A 32 0.01 1.61 -3.86
N ALA A 33 -1.11 1.62 -4.57
CA ALA A 33 -2.37 2.19 -4.10
C ALA A 33 -2.93 1.43 -2.90
N ALA A 34 -2.89 0.10 -2.91
CA ALA A 34 -3.28 -0.73 -1.78
C ALA A 34 -2.45 -0.40 -0.53
N ALA A 35 -1.12 -0.32 -0.66
CA ALA A 35 -0.24 0.06 0.44
C ALA A 35 -0.55 1.48 0.95
N ALA A 36 -0.73 2.44 0.05
CA ALA A 36 -1.05 3.82 0.36
C ALA A 36 -2.35 3.94 1.17
N LEU A 37 -3.43 3.24 0.77
CA LEU A 37 -4.71 3.26 1.48
C LEU A 37 -4.59 2.68 2.90
N LEU A 38 -3.86 1.57 3.08
CA LEU A 38 -3.68 0.96 4.40
C LEU A 38 -2.85 1.86 5.33
N GLU A 39 -1.75 2.44 4.84
CA GLU A 39 -0.92 3.36 5.63
C GLU A 39 -1.66 4.67 5.95
N ALA A 40 -2.46 5.19 5.01
CA ALA A 40 -3.32 6.34 5.26
C ALA A 40 -4.38 6.02 6.33
N ALA A 41 -5.00 4.85 6.29
CA ALA A 41 -5.96 4.44 7.30
C ALA A 41 -5.33 4.25 8.68
N ARG A 42 -4.04 3.88 8.75
CA ARG A 42 -3.27 3.89 10.00
C ARG A 42 -3.12 5.31 10.55
N ALA A 43 -2.91 6.29 9.68
CA ALA A 43 -2.80 7.71 10.02
C ALA A 43 -4.14 8.44 10.19
N GLY A 44 -5.28 7.81 9.85
CA GLY A 44 -6.59 8.46 9.85
C GLY A 44 -6.84 9.37 8.64
N GLU A 45 -6.08 9.20 7.56
CA GLU A 45 -6.06 10.06 6.36
C GLU A 45 -6.65 9.35 5.12
N THR A 46 -7.57 8.39 5.30
CA THR A 46 -8.10 7.56 4.20
C THR A 46 -8.63 8.41 3.04
N ALA A 47 -9.38 9.48 3.31
CA ALA A 47 -9.94 10.34 2.26
C ALA A 47 -8.88 10.94 1.32
N SER A 48 -7.73 11.35 1.86
CA SER A 48 -6.63 11.88 1.05
C SER A 48 -5.96 10.81 0.19
N ALA A 49 -5.90 9.56 0.66
CA ALA A 49 -5.39 8.44 -0.13
C ALA A 49 -6.37 8.00 -1.22
N GLU A 50 -7.67 8.04 -0.95
CA GLU A 50 -8.68 7.76 -1.97
C GLU A 50 -8.59 8.79 -3.11
N GLU A 51 -8.42 10.07 -2.79
CA GLU A 51 -8.23 11.12 -3.79
C GLU A 51 -6.96 10.87 -4.63
N ALA A 52 -5.83 10.57 -3.99
CA ALA A 52 -4.56 10.37 -4.68
C ALA A 52 -4.56 9.10 -5.56
N THR A 53 -5.09 7.99 -5.04
CA THR A 53 -5.12 6.69 -5.73
C THR A 53 -6.28 6.59 -6.72
N GLY A 54 -7.33 7.38 -6.56
CA GLY A 54 -8.60 7.24 -7.27
C GLY A 54 -9.39 5.98 -6.94
N TYR A 55 -8.98 5.22 -5.91
CA TYR A 55 -9.67 4.04 -5.44
C TYR A 55 -10.29 4.30 -4.07
N TYR A 56 -11.47 3.73 -3.82
CA TYR A 56 -12.11 3.81 -2.51
C TYR A 56 -11.59 2.71 -1.57
N TRP A 57 -11.76 2.94 -0.28
CA TRP A 57 -11.58 1.91 0.74
C TRP A 57 -12.49 0.71 0.44
N GLY A 58 -11.92 -0.49 0.41
CA GLY A 58 -12.63 -1.72 0.04
C GLY A 58 -12.77 -1.96 -1.47
N GLU A 59 -12.04 -1.22 -2.31
CA GLU A 59 -12.03 -1.44 -3.76
C GLU A 59 -11.72 -2.91 -4.12
N PRO A 60 -12.63 -3.63 -4.80
CA PRO A 60 -12.43 -5.04 -5.16
C PRO A 60 -11.19 -5.32 -5.99
N ARG A 61 -10.77 -4.39 -6.86
CA ARG A 61 -9.54 -4.52 -7.65
C ARG A 61 -8.29 -4.64 -6.78
N LEU A 62 -8.31 -4.05 -5.60
CA LEU A 62 -7.18 -4.06 -4.66
C LEU A 62 -7.19 -5.27 -3.71
N HIS A 63 -8.18 -6.17 -3.78
CA HIS A 63 -8.25 -7.32 -2.87
C HIS A 63 -7.03 -8.25 -2.98
N ALA A 64 -6.54 -8.51 -4.19
CA ALA A 64 -5.35 -9.35 -4.39
C ALA A 64 -4.09 -8.74 -3.75
N PRO A 65 -3.70 -7.48 -4.03
CA PRO A 65 -2.54 -6.87 -3.37
C PRO A 65 -2.75 -6.69 -1.86
N VAL A 66 -3.95 -6.36 -1.39
CA VAL A 66 -4.25 -6.24 0.05
C VAL A 66 -4.10 -7.58 0.78
N ARG A 67 -4.48 -8.71 0.16
CA ARG A 67 -4.22 -10.05 0.73
C ARG A 67 -2.73 -10.34 0.84
N ALA A 68 -1.92 -9.96 -0.15
CA ALA A 68 -0.47 -10.11 -0.08
C ALA A 68 0.13 -9.27 1.06
N LEU A 69 -0.32 -8.02 1.21
CA LEU A 69 0.08 -7.14 2.31
C LEU A 69 -0.35 -7.68 3.68
N LEU A 70 -1.54 -8.28 3.81
CA LEU A 70 -2.00 -8.93 5.03
C LEU A 70 -1.07 -10.09 5.44
N LEU A 71 -0.68 -10.94 4.49
CA LEU A 71 0.23 -12.05 4.76
C LEU A 71 1.61 -11.54 5.21
N ARG A 72 2.13 -10.51 4.54
CA ARG A 72 3.39 -9.86 4.92
C ARG A 72 3.31 -9.23 6.31
N ALA A 73 2.21 -8.52 6.61
CA ALA A 73 1.98 -7.89 7.91
C ALA A 73 1.99 -8.94 9.04
N ARG A 74 1.27 -10.05 8.85
CA ARG A 74 1.24 -11.16 9.82
C ARG A 74 2.62 -11.79 10.00
N ALA A 75 3.36 -12.02 8.91
CA ALA A 75 4.71 -12.57 8.98
C ALA A 75 5.70 -11.63 9.71
N ALA A 76 5.48 -10.32 9.61
CA ALA A 76 6.29 -9.29 10.27
C ALA A 76 5.82 -8.95 11.70
N GLY A 77 4.70 -9.51 12.17
CA GLY A 77 4.10 -9.14 13.45
C GLY A 77 3.49 -7.73 13.48
N ASP A 78 3.16 -7.17 12.32
CA ASP A 78 2.48 -5.87 12.22
C ASP A 78 0.96 -6.04 12.35
N ASP A 79 0.52 -6.24 13.60
CA ASP A 79 -0.89 -6.47 13.94
C ASP A 79 -1.80 -5.31 13.49
N ARG A 80 -1.28 -4.07 13.55
CA ARG A 80 -2.06 -2.90 13.17
C ARG A 80 -2.34 -2.89 11.66
N LEU A 81 -1.34 -3.19 10.82
CA LEU A 81 -1.53 -3.28 9.38
C LEU A 81 -2.42 -4.47 9.02
N ALA A 82 -2.22 -5.62 9.67
CA ALA A 82 -3.03 -6.81 9.45
C ALA A 82 -4.52 -6.54 9.72
N GLN A 83 -4.84 -5.90 10.84
CA GLN A 83 -6.23 -5.53 11.17
C GLN A 83 -6.83 -4.56 10.13
N LEU A 84 -6.05 -3.58 9.64
CA LEU A 84 -6.51 -2.65 8.62
C LEU A 84 -6.77 -3.37 7.29
N ALA A 85 -5.88 -4.27 6.88
CA ALA A 85 -6.05 -5.07 5.68
C ALA A 85 -7.26 -6.01 5.79
N GLU A 86 -7.49 -6.63 6.95
CA GLU A 86 -8.71 -7.40 7.19
C GLU A 86 -9.97 -6.55 7.10
N ARG A 87 -9.95 -5.32 7.64
CA ARG A 87 -11.09 -4.40 7.54
C ARG A 87 -11.32 -3.91 6.11
N PHE A 88 -10.25 -3.77 5.32
CA PHE A 88 -10.37 -3.43 3.91
C PHE A 88 -11.07 -4.53 3.12
N LEU A 89 -10.82 -5.81 3.46
CA LEU A 89 -11.34 -6.98 2.75
C LEU A 89 -12.76 -7.43 3.18
N ARG A 90 -13.40 -6.70 4.10
CA ARG A 90 -14.77 -6.98 4.57
C ARG A 90 -15.77 -6.15 3.77
#